data_AF-A0AAW1I3R3-F1
#
_entry.id   AF-A0AAW1I3R3-F1
#
_cell.length_a   1.000
_cell.length_b   1.000
_cell.length_c   1.000
_cell.angle_alpha   90.00
_cell.angle_beta   90.00
_cell.angle_gamma   90.00
#
_symmetry.space_group_name_H-M   'P 1'
#
loop_
_entity.id
_entity.type
_entity.pdbx_description
1 polymer ?
#
loop_
_entity_poly.entity_id
_entity_poly.type
_entity_poly.pdbx_seq_one_letter_code
_entity_poly.pdbx_strand_id
1 'polypeptide(L)'
;MARVSIQILRVVPREIITLIKSLHLDMIQIICSTFVIIFVLTVYVMSKPRSVYLVDYSLFKPAPYCRVSFLTFMKYLRLNLKNNPKSVEFQMKISELSGLGEETCLPQAIHYIPPNPTMMAARDEAKMVIFSAIDDLLNKTGINPREIDILIVNCSLFSPTPSLSSMMVNKYKFRGNIMSFNLSGMGCSCSPISVNLARDLLQI
;
A
#
# COMPACT_ATOMS: atom_id res chain seq x y z
N MET A 1 -42.61 -31.72 -17.07
CA MET A 1 -41.45 -31.21 -17.82
C MET A 1 -40.13 -31.93 -17.46
N ALA A 2 -40.12 -33.27 -17.40
CA ALA A 2 -38.90 -34.05 -17.12
C ALA A 2 -38.51 -34.98 -18.29
N ARG A 3 -39.46 -35.30 -19.19
CA ARG A 3 -39.21 -36.15 -20.37
C ARG A 3 -38.46 -35.42 -21.49
N VAL A 4 -38.67 -34.10 -21.64
CA VAL A 4 -37.97 -33.28 -22.65
C VAL A 4 -36.49 -33.11 -22.28
N SER A 5 -36.18 -32.94 -20.99
CA SER A 5 -34.79 -32.78 -20.50
C SER A 5 -33.94 -34.03 -20.69
N ILE A 6 -34.52 -35.23 -20.53
CA ILE A 6 -33.83 -36.52 -20.74
C ILE A 6 -33.58 -36.77 -22.24
N GLN A 7 -34.46 -36.25 -23.11
CA GLN A 7 -34.31 -36.37 -24.55
C GLN A 7 -33.22 -35.43 -25.07
N ILE A 8 -33.14 -34.20 -24.55
CA ILE A 8 -32.04 -33.26 -24.85
C ILE A 8 -30.70 -33.82 -24.36
N LEU A 9 -30.64 -34.41 -23.15
CA LEU A 9 -29.41 -35.00 -22.61
C LEU A 9 -28.93 -36.26 -23.36
N ARG A 10 -29.81 -36.96 -24.10
CA ARG A 10 -29.48 -38.13 -24.94
C ARG A 10 -29.20 -37.77 -26.40
N VAL A 11 -29.65 -36.61 -26.86
CA VAL A 11 -29.45 -36.12 -28.22
C VAL A 11 -28.12 -35.38 -28.33
N VAL A 12 -27.72 -34.58 -27.33
CA VAL A 12 -26.42 -33.88 -27.31
C VAL A 12 -25.20 -34.82 -27.51
N PRO A 13 -25.09 -36.00 -26.86
CA PRO A 13 -23.96 -36.90 -27.06
C PRO A 13 -23.97 -37.54 -28.45
N ARG A 14 -25.16 -37.87 -28.97
CA ARG A 14 -25.30 -38.49 -30.29
C ARG A 14 -24.97 -37.51 -31.39
N GLU A 15 -25.49 -36.29 -31.31
CA GLU A 15 -25.19 -35.21 -32.25
C GLU A 15 -23.70 -34.87 -32.25
N ILE A 16 -23.06 -34.79 -31.07
CA ILE A 16 -21.60 -34.64 -30.96
C ILE A 16 -20.85 -35.82 -31.62
N ILE A 17 -21.29 -37.06 -31.42
CA ILE A 17 -20.67 -38.24 -32.05
C ILE A 17 -20.86 -38.24 -33.57
N THR A 18 -22.03 -37.84 -34.09
CA THR A 18 -22.24 -37.67 -35.54
C THR A 18 -21.48 -36.48 -36.10
N LEU A 19 -21.30 -35.40 -35.34
CA LEU A 19 -20.49 -34.24 -35.71
C LEU A 19 -18.99 -34.63 -35.77
N ILE A 20 -18.52 -35.45 -34.82
CA ILE A 20 -17.17 -36.01 -34.82
C ILE A 20 -16.98 -37.02 -35.96
N LYS A 21 -18.02 -37.77 -36.34
CA LYS A 21 -17.98 -38.69 -37.50
C LYS A 21 -18.12 -37.97 -38.84
N SER A 22 -18.81 -36.84 -38.92
CA SER A 22 -18.97 -36.05 -40.15
C SER A 22 -17.78 -35.12 -40.40
N LEU A 23 -17.08 -34.71 -39.33
CA LEU A 23 -15.74 -34.16 -39.43
C LEU A 23 -14.77 -35.31 -39.75
N HIS A 24 -14.46 -35.47 -41.03
CA HIS A 24 -13.37 -36.30 -41.55
C HIS A 24 -12.02 -35.67 -41.15
N LEU A 25 -11.79 -35.47 -39.85
CA LEU A 25 -10.57 -34.86 -39.32
C LEU A 25 -9.44 -35.86 -39.50
N ASP A 26 -8.56 -35.59 -40.46
CA ASP A 26 -7.33 -36.35 -40.61
C ASP A 26 -6.53 -36.29 -39.29
N MET A 27 -5.72 -37.32 -39.01
CA MET A 27 -4.87 -37.38 -37.81
C MET A 27 -4.06 -36.10 -37.60
N ILE A 28 -3.63 -35.46 -38.70
CA ILE A 28 -2.93 -34.18 -38.72
C ILE A 28 -3.79 -33.07 -38.11
N GLN A 29 -5.08 -33.01 -38.45
CA GLN A 29 -6.02 -32.01 -37.99
C GLN A 29 -6.32 -32.12 -36.49
N ILE A 30 -6.38 -33.35 -35.95
CA ILE A 30 -6.51 -33.61 -34.50
C ILE A 30 -5.25 -33.16 -33.74
N ILE A 31 -4.07 -33.50 -34.26
CA ILE A 31 -2.78 -33.08 -33.67
C ILE A 31 -2.66 -31.56 -33.68
N CYS A 32 -2.98 -30.90 -34.81
CA CYS A 32 -2.96 -29.46 -34.94
C CYS A 32 -3.94 -28.77 -33.98
N SER A 33 -5.19 -29.26 -33.87
CA SER A 33 -6.18 -28.71 -32.94
C SER A 33 -5.73 -28.83 -31.49
N THR A 34 -5.20 -30.00 -31.10
CA THR A 34 -4.69 -30.24 -29.75
C THR A 34 -3.50 -29.35 -29.43
N PHE A 35 -2.57 -29.19 -30.39
CA PHE A 35 -1.43 -28.28 -30.25
C PHE A 35 -1.88 -26.83 -30.06
N VAL A 36 -2.85 -26.35 -30.86
CA VAL A 36 -3.41 -25.00 -30.73
C VAL A 36 -4.08 -24.82 -29.37
N ILE A 37 -4.86 -25.79 -28.90
CA ILE A 37 -5.49 -25.73 -27.57
C ILE A 37 -4.42 -25.64 -26.46
N ILE A 38 -3.41 -26.50 -26.49
CA ILE A 38 -2.32 -26.49 -25.49
C ILE A 38 -1.56 -25.17 -25.55
N PHE A 39 -1.25 -24.67 -26.75
CA PHE A 39 -0.57 -23.40 -26.94
C PHE A 39 -1.39 -22.25 -26.37
N VAL A 40 -2.68 -22.15 -26.70
CA VAL A 40 -3.59 -21.13 -26.17
C VAL A 40 -3.73 -21.23 -24.65
N LEU A 41 -3.86 -22.43 -24.09
CA LEU A 41 -3.91 -22.62 -22.63
C LEU A 41 -2.60 -22.19 -21.96
N THR A 42 -1.46 -22.54 -22.55
CA THR A 42 -0.13 -22.19 -22.03
C THR A 42 0.04 -20.68 -22.04
N VAL A 43 -0.26 -20.02 -23.17
CA VAL A 43 -0.23 -18.56 -23.28
C VAL A 43 -1.20 -17.92 -22.29
N TYR A 44 -2.42 -18.44 -22.16
CA TYR A 44 -3.42 -17.92 -21.22
C TYR A 44 -2.96 -18.01 -19.76
N VAL A 45 -2.38 -19.15 -19.35
CA VAL A 45 -1.84 -19.33 -17.99
C VAL A 45 -0.62 -18.43 -17.76
N MET A 46 0.29 -18.34 -18.73
CA MET A 46 1.48 -17.48 -18.65
C MET A 46 1.14 -15.99 -18.68
N SER A 47 0.02 -15.60 -19.32
CA SER A 47 -0.44 -14.21 -19.39
C SER A 47 -1.15 -13.75 -18.13
N LYS A 48 -1.44 -14.64 -17.17
CA LYS A 48 -2.06 -14.23 -15.91
C LYS A 48 -1.06 -13.43 -15.07
N PRO A 49 -1.43 -12.24 -14.59
CA PRO A 49 -0.56 -11.47 -13.72
C PRO A 49 -0.29 -12.27 -12.44
N ARG A 50 0.98 -12.31 -12.02
CA ARG A 50 1.37 -12.94 -10.77
C ARG A 50 0.70 -12.20 -9.61
N SER A 51 0.20 -12.96 -8.64
CA SER A 51 -0.37 -12.40 -7.43
C SER A 51 0.74 -11.79 -6.57
N VAL A 52 0.52 -10.55 -6.13
CA VAL A 52 1.41 -9.81 -5.23
C VAL A 52 0.80 -9.83 -3.83
N TYR A 53 1.59 -10.17 -2.82
CA TYR A 53 1.14 -10.34 -1.45
C TYR A 53 1.88 -9.42 -0.50
N LEU A 54 1.16 -8.92 0.52
CA LEU A 54 1.77 -8.30 1.68
C LEU A 54 2.28 -9.40 2.61
N VAL A 55 3.60 -9.50 2.76
CA VAL A 55 4.22 -10.53 3.60
C VAL A 55 4.26 -10.12 5.07
N ASP A 56 4.66 -8.88 5.35
CA ASP A 56 4.78 -8.37 6.71
C ASP A 56 4.61 -6.83 6.76
N TYR A 57 4.35 -6.29 7.94
CA TYR A 57 4.23 -4.86 8.23
C TYR A 57 4.73 -4.54 9.65
N SER A 58 5.18 -3.29 9.84
CA SER A 58 5.49 -2.72 11.15
C SER A 58 4.91 -1.31 11.26
N LEU A 59 4.58 -0.90 12.49
CA LEU A 59 3.99 0.39 12.80
C LEU A 59 4.80 1.07 13.90
N PHE A 60 5.12 2.34 13.69
CA PHE A 60 5.70 3.15 14.75
C PHE A 60 4.63 3.52 15.78
N LYS A 61 4.87 3.18 17.04
CA LYS A 61 4.05 3.64 18.16
C LYS A 61 4.76 4.82 18.86
N PRO A 62 4.18 6.03 18.86
CA PRO A 62 4.77 7.17 19.53
C PRO A 62 4.82 6.96 21.05
N ALA A 63 5.79 7.61 21.69
CA ALA A 63 5.93 7.56 23.14
C ALA A 63 4.75 8.27 23.86
N PRO A 64 4.43 7.91 25.11
CA PRO A 64 3.28 8.48 25.82
C PRO A 64 3.29 10.00 25.96
N TYR A 65 4.47 10.64 25.98
CA TYR A 65 4.59 12.10 26.05
C TYR A 65 4.18 12.82 24.75
N CYS A 66 4.05 12.10 23.63
CA CYS A 66 3.55 12.67 22.37
C CYS A 66 2.02 12.78 22.34
N ARG A 67 1.33 12.17 23.30
CA ARG A 67 -0.13 12.19 23.43
C ARG A 67 -0.63 13.59 23.74
N VAL A 68 -1.74 13.97 23.12
CA VAL A 68 -2.43 15.24 23.35
C VAL A 68 -3.88 14.94 23.68
N SER A 69 -4.23 15.08 24.96
CA SER A 69 -5.62 14.97 25.41
C SER A 69 -6.47 16.13 24.88
N PHE A 70 -7.78 15.94 24.83
CA PHE A 70 -8.70 16.99 24.38
C PHE A 70 -8.55 18.27 25.23
N LEU A 71 -8.41 18.12 26.55
CA LEU A 71 -8.16 19.24 27.47
C LEU A 71 -6.86 19.98 27.15
N THR A 72 -5.79 19.25 26.86
CA THR A 72 -4.49 19.85 26.49
C THR A 72 -4.62 20.61 25.18
N PHE A 73 -5.27 19.99 24.19
CA PHE A 73 -5.53 20.62 22.90
C PHE A 73 -6.35 21.92 23.03
N MET A 74 -7.44 21.91 23.81
CA MET A 74 -8.26 23.11 24.08
C MET A 74 -7.44 24.22 24.74
N LYS A 75 -6.60 23.88 25.72
CA LYS A 75 -5.70 24.86 26.37
C LYS A 75 -4.75 25.48 25.35
N TYR A 76 -4.19 24.66 24.46
CA TYR A 76 -3.26 25.11 23.42
C TYR A 76 -3.94 26.02 22.41
N LEU A 77 -5.16 25.69 21.97
CA LEU A 77 -5.95 26.56 21.09
C LEU A 77 -6.19 27.94 21.72
N ARG A 78 -6.61 27.98 22.99
CA ARG A 78 -6.86 29.26 23.70
C ARG A 78 -5.61 30.12 23.85
N LEU A 79 -4.44 29.49 24.05
CA LEU A 79 -3.17 30.21 24.16
C LEU A 79 -2.69 30.73 22.81
N ASN A 80 -2.69 29.89 21.78
CA ASN A 80 -2.16 30.23 20.45
C ASN A 80 -3.09 31.16 19.66
N LEU A 81 -4.41 31.05 19.84
CA LEU A 81 -5.42 31.83 19.14
C LEU A 81 -6.15 32.79 20.08
N LYS A 82 -5.46 33.29 21.12
CA LYS A 82 -6.03 34.19 22.15
C LYS A 82 -6.81 35.38 21.56
N ASN A 83 -6.34 35.91 20.43
CA ASN A 83 -6.94 37.06 19.75
C ASN A 83 -8.09 36.68 18.79
N ASN A 84 -8.40 35.40 18.63
CA ASN A 84 -9.37 34.87 17.66
C ASN A 84 -10.38 33.91 18.31
N PRO A 85 -11.23 34.38 19.26
CA PRO A 85 -12.11 33.50 20.04
C PRO A 85 -13.08 32.67 19.18
N LYS A 86 -13.59 33.23 18.07
CA LYS A 86 -14.44 32.50 17.11
C LYS A 86 -13.73 31.29 16.49
N SER A 87 -12.44 31.43 16.17
CA SER A 87 -11.64 30.32 15.62
C SER A 87 -11.37 29.24 16.66
N VAL A 88 -11.20 29.63 17.93
CA VAL A 88 -11.04 28.66 19.03
C VAL A 88 -12.32 27.85 19.19
N GLU A 89 -13.49 28.50 19.25
CA GLU A 89 -14.78 27.81 19.40
C GLU A 89 -15.06 26.87 18.21
N PHE A 90 -14.80 27.33 16.98
CA PHE A 90 -14.92 26.50 15.79
C PHE A 90 -14.02 25.26 15.84
N GLN A 91 -12.73 25.41 16.16
CA GLN A 91 -11.81 24.28 16.25
C GLN A 91 -12.13 23.34 17.41
N MET A 92 -12.61 23.86 18.55
CA MET A 92 -13.14 23.03 19.64
C MET A 92 -14.30 22.18 19.13
N LYS A 93 -15.26 22.78 18.41
CA LYS A 93 -16.41 22.04 17.89
C LYS A 93 -16.05 20.98 16.88
N ILE A 94 -15.12 21.27 15.96
CA ILE A 94 -14.60 20.28 15.00
C ILE A 94 -13.91 19.14 15.75
N SER A 95 -13.16 19.44 16.79
CA SER A 95 -12.42 18.42 17.55
C SER A 95 -13.37 17.45 18.26
N GLU A 96 -14.47 17.96 18.87
CA GLU A 96 -15.52 17.11 19.46
C GLU A 96 -16.18 16.17 18.46
N LEU A 97 -16.29 16.60 17.20
CA LEU A 97 -16.96 15.86 16.12
C LEU A 97 -16.02 15.00 15.27
N SER A 98 -14.71 15.10 15.48
CA SER A 98 -13.69 14.49 14.63
C SER A 98 -13.56 12.97 14.80
N GLY A 99 -14.08 12.40 15.89
CA GLY A 99 -13.87 11.00 16.26
C GLY A 99 -12.46 10.69 16.77
N LEU A 100 -11.62 11.71 17.01
CA LEU A 100 -10.30 11.55 17.63
C LEU A 100 -10.44 11.23 19.11
N GLY A 101 -9.67 10.25 19.58
CA GLY A 101 -9.67 9.81 20.97
C GLY A 101 -8.62 10.52 21.81
N GLU A 102 -8.68 10.29 23.12
CA GLU A 102 -7.74 10.88 24.07
C GLU A 102 -6.28 10.40 23.88
N GLU A 103 -6.05 9.33 23.11
CA GLU A 103 -4.72 8.77 22.80
C GLU A 103 -4.07 9.36 21.54
N THR A 104 -4.72 10.34 20.88
CA THR A 104 -4.16 10.99 19.69
C THR A 104 -2.82 11.65 20.01
N CYS A 105 -1.84 11.44 19.13
CA CYS A 105 -0.48 11.94 19.30
C CYS A 105 -0.13 13.00 18.26
N LEU A 106 0.67 13.99 18.66
CA LEU A 106 1.21 15.03 17.79
C LEU A 106 2.74 15.08 17.87
N PRO A 107 3.42 15.56 16.81
CA PRO A 107 4.87 15.76 16.80
C PRO A 107 5.33 16.67 17.94
N GLN A 108 6.48 16.37 18.56
CA GLN A 108 7.02 17.15 19.68
C GLN A 108 7.15 18.65 19.38
N ALA A 109 7.44 19.02 18.13
CA ALA A 109 7.52 20.42 17.69
C ALA A 109 6.22 21.22 17.94
N ILE A 110 5.07 20.54 17.97
CA ILE A 110 3.74 21.13 18.19
C ILE A 110 3.41 21.24 19.69
N HIS A 111 4.13 20.53 20.56
CA HIS A 111 3.92 20.60 22.01
C HIS A 111 4.49 21.87 22.65
N TYR A 112 5.36 22.61 21.96
CA TYR A 112 5.88 23.90 22.43
C TYR A 112 4.81 25.00 22.38
N ILE A 113 4.93 25.99 23.27
CA ILE A 113 4.09 27.19 23.28
C ILE A 113 5.00 28.43 23.16
N PRO A 114 5.03 29.12 22.01
CA PRO A 114 4.36 28.77 20.75
C PRO A 114 4.98 27.53 20.07
N PRO A 115 4.27 26.85 19.15
CA PRO A 115 4.82 25.74 18.36
C PRO A 115 6.11 26.14 17.64
N ASN A 116 7.08 25.21 17.57
CA ASN A 116 8.38 25.44 16.92
C ASN A 116 8.66 24.42 15.81
N PRO A 117 7.87 24.42 14.72
CA PRO A 117 8.07 23.52 13.60
C PRO A 117 9.29 23.96 12.77
N THR A 118 10.43 23.29 12.98
CA THR A 118 11.65 23.52 12.18
C THR A 118 11.92 22.36 11.24
N MET A 119 12.65 22.62 10.16
CA MET A 119 13.14 21.57 9.25
C MET A 119 13.99 20.51 9.96
N MET A 120 14.71 20.92 11.01
CA MET A 120 15.50 20.01 11.84
C MET A 120 14.59 19.09 12.66
N ALA A 121 13.60 19.66 13.35
CA ALA A 121 12.65 18.88 14.14
C ALA A 121 11.85 17.89 13.28
N ALA A 122 11.38 18.32 12.11
CA ALA A 122 10.68 17.44 11.16
C ALA A 122 11.59 16.32 10.64
N ARG A 123 12.88 16.61 10.41
CA ARG A 123 13.87 15.60 10.00
C ARG A 123 14.11 14.57 11.10
N ASP A 124 14.24 15.02 12.34
CA ASP A 124 14.51 14.13 13.47
C ASP A 124 13.31 13.24 13.79
N GLU A 125 12.10 13.79 13.72
CA GLU A 125 10.86 13.01 13.79
C GLU A 125 10.77 11.99 12.66
N ALA A 126 10.97 12.41 11.41
CA ALA A 126 10.89 11.50 10.26
C ALA A 126 11.89 10.34 10.41
N LYS A 127 13.12 10.62 10.86
CA LYS A 127 14.11 9.57 11.16
C LYS A 127 13.64 8.65 12.27
N MET A 128 13.14 9.19 13.38
CA MET A 128 12.62 8.39 14.50
C MET A 128 11.52 7.44 14.03
N VAL A 129 10.51 7.96 13.34
CA VAL A 129 9.34 7.19 12.88
C VAL A 129 9.76 6.13 11.86
N ILE A 130 10.43 6.56 10.79
CA ILE A 130 10.75 5.70 9.64
C ILE A 130 11.75 4.62 10.03
N PHE A 131 12.81 5.00 10.75
CA PHE A 131 13.85 4.03 11.08
C PHE A 131 13.39 3.03 12.13
N SER A 132 12.61 3.44 13.13
CA SER A 132 12.06 2.48 14.11
C SER A 132 11.17 1.45 13.42
N ALA A 133 10.30 1.88 12.50
CA ALA A 133 9.42 0.96 11.76
C ALA A 133 10.21 -0.01 10.86
N ILE A 134 11.28 0.45 10.20
CA ILE A 134 12.13 -0.41 9.37
C ILE A 134 12.96 -1.37 10.22
N ASP A 135 13.57 -0.88 11.30
CA ASP A 135 14.37 -1.69 12.22
C ASP A 135 13.51 -2.85 12.75
N ASP A 136 12.28 -2.55 13.20
CA ASP A 136 11.33 -3.58 13.65
C ASP A 136 10.93 -4.56 12.54
N LEU A 137 10.68 -4.08 11.32
CA LEU A 137 10.29 -4.93 10.19
C LEU A 137 11.43 -5.87 9.77
N LEU A 138 12.66 -5.37 9.67
CA LEU A 138 13.83 -6.16 9.33
C LEU A 138 14.14 -7.18 10.42
N ASN A 139 14.05 -6.79 11.69
CA ASN A 139 14.24 -7.71 12.81
C ASN A 139 13.17 -8.82 12.84
N LYS A 140 11.92 -8.48 12.53
CA LYS A 140 10.80 -9.44 12.50
C LYS A 140 10.92 -10.44 11.34
N THR A 141 11.34 -9.96 10.17
CA THR A 141 11.39 -10.78 8.95
C THR A 141 12.73 -11.50 8.74
N GLY A 142 13.82 -10.99 9.34
CA GLY A 142 15.17 -11.51 9.14
C GLY A 142 15.75 -11.22 7.74
N ILE A 143 15.08 -10.41 6.93
CA ILE A 143 15.49 -10.08 5.56
C ILE A 143 16.72 -9.17 5.60
N ASN A 144 17.73 -9.48 4.79
CA ASN A 144 18.88 -8.60 4.65
C ASN A 144 18.49 -7.37 3.82
N PRO A 145 18.77 -6.13 4.25
CA PRO A 145 18.49 -4.93 3.46
C PRO A 145 19.03 -4.95 2.02
N ARG A 146 20.10 -5.72 1.75
CA ARG A 146 20.65 -5.89 0.41
C ARG A 146 19.78 -6.72 -0.54
N GLU A 147 18.85 -7.51 -0.02
CA GLU A 147 17.90 -8.32 -0.79
C GLU A 147 16.65 -7.53 -1.21
N ILE A 148 16.52 -6.28 -0.76
CA ILE A 148 15.38 -5.43 -1.09
C ILE A 148 15.64 -4.68 -2.40
N ASP A 149 14.80 -4.96 -3.40
CA ASP A 149 14.99 -4.45 -4.76
C ASP A 149 14.30 -3.10 -5.02
N ILE A 150 13.21 -2.84 -4.29
CA ILE A 150 12.32 -1.69 -4.48
C ILE A 150 12.06 -1.04 -3.13
N LEU A 151 12.27 0.27 -3.05
CA LEU A 151 11.92 1.09 -1.88
C LEU A 151 10.97 2.20 -2.31
N ILE A 152 9.73 2.17 -1.80
CA ILE A 152 8.75 3.23 -2.02
C ILE A 152 8.52 3.94 -0.70
N VAL A 153 8.80 5.24 -0.66
CA VAL A 153 8.60 6.09 0.52
C VAL A 153 7.49 7.07 0.21
N ASN A 154 6.47 7.11 1.07
CA ASN A 154 5.45 8.13 1.04
C ASN A 154 5.61 9.10 2.21
N CYS A 155 5.62 10.39 1.92
CA CYS A 155 5.50 11.42 2.94
C CYS A 155 4.97 12.70 2.31
N SER A 156 3.84 13.19 2.81
CA SER A 156 3.23 14.44 2.32
C SER A 156 3.53 15.66 3.19
N LEU A 157 3.94 15.44 4.44
CA LEU A 157 4.18 16.53 5.40
C LEU A 157 5.63 17.03 5.36
N PHE A 158 6.56 16.24 4.81
CA PHE A 158 7.98 16.56 4.82
C PHE A 158 8.71 15.98 3.61
N SER A 159 9.29 16.86 2.78
CA SER A 159 10.01 16.51 1.55
C SER A 159 11.37 17.20 1.51
N PRO A 160 12.35 16.74 2.31
CA PRO A 160 13.66 17.38 2.40
C PRO A 160 14.57 17.04 1.22
N THR A 161 15.66 17.82 1.09
CA THR A 161 16.86 17.44 0.34
C THR A 161 17.99 17.15 1.34
N PRO A 162 18.65 15.97 1.27
CA PRO A 162 18.34 14.79 0.46
C PRO A 162 16.98 14.16 0.82
N SER A 163 16.38 13.40 -0.10
CA SER A 163 15.06 12.79 0.07
C SER A 163 15.01 11.77 1.21
N LEU A 164 13.81 11.45 1.72
CA LEU A 164 13.61 10.42 2.75
C LEU A 164 14.09 9.05 2.25
N SER A 165 13.77 8.70 1.00
CA SER A 165 14.28 7.49 0.36
C SER A 165 15.82 7.44 0.33
N SER A 166 16.48 8.55 -0.01
CA SER A 166 17.95 8.61 -0.05
C SER A 166 18.56 8.43 1.34
N MET A 167 17.94 8.99 2.38
CA MET A 167 18.38 8.80 3.76
C MET A 167 18.29 7.34 4.20
N MET A 168 17.22 6.63 3.81
CA MET A 168 17.04 5.21 4.10
C MET A 168 18.04 4.34 3.34
N VAL A 169 18.22 4.59 2.03
CA VAL A 169 19.22 3.92 1.18
C VAL A 169 20.60 4.00 1.83
N ASN A 170 21.00 5.20 2.26
CA ASN A 170 22.31 5.41 2.88
C ASN A 170 22.44 4.78 4.28
N LYS A 171 21.39 4.81 5.11
CA LYS A 171 21.44 4.25 6.48
C LYS A 171 21.56 2.73 6.46
N TYR A 172 20.69 2.05 5.72
CA TYR A 172 20.60 0.58 5.75
C TYR A 172 21.53 -0.11 4.76
N LYS A 173 22.26 0.65 3.95
CA LYS A 173 23.17 0.12 2.92
C LYS A 173 22.46 -0.89 2.02
N PHE A 174 21.27 -0.50 1.56
CA PHE A 174 20.54 -1.18 0.49
C PHE A 174 21.43 -1.38 -0.74
N ARG A 175 21.04 -2.29 -1.64
CA ARG A 175 21.79 -2.56 -2.86
C ARG A 175 21.98 -1.30 -3.72
N GLY A 176 23.12 -1.19 -4.42
CA GLY A 176 23.46 0.00 -5.21
C GLY A 176 22.53 0.28 -6.40
N ASN A 177 21.83 -0.75 -6.89
CA ASN A 177 20.85 -0.69 -7.98
C ASN A 177 19.39 -0.77 -7.47
N ILE A 178 19.12 -0.30 -6.25
CA ILE A 178 17.77 -0.24 -5.71
C ILE A 178 16.90 0.73 -6.51
N MET A 179 15.65 0.34 -6.79
CA MET A 179 14.66 1.25 -7.34
C MET A 179 14.01 2.03 -6.18
N SER A 180 14.47 3.26 -5.95
CA SER A 180 13.98 4.11 -4.86
C SER A 180 13.02 5.20 -5.35
N PHE A 181 11.80 5.23 -4.81
CA PHE A 181 10.76 6.21 -5.11
C PHE A 181 10.42 7.03 -3.87
N ASN A 182 10.29 8.35 -4.01
CA ASN A 182 9.88 9.26 -2.94
C ASN A 182 8.61 10.02 -3.37
N LEU A 183 7.46 9.55 -2.92
CA LEU A 183 6.15 10.11 -3.21
C LEU A 183 5.79 11.18 -2.17
N SER A 184 5.45 12.38 -2.65
CA SER A 184 5.05 13.52 -1.81
C SER A 184 3.90 14.29 -2.46
N GLY A 185 3.13 15.02 -1.65
CA GLY A 185 2.07 15.93 -2.12
C GLY A 185 0.70 15.29 -2.39
N MET A 186 0.55 13.97 -2.30
CA MET A 186 -0.73 13.28 -2.57
C MET A 186 -1.67 13.19 -1.34
N GLY A 187 -1.20 13.59 -0.16
CA GLY A 187 -1.98 13.56 1.08
C GLY A 187 -2.42 12.15 1.47
N CYS A 188 -3.64 12.01 1.99
CA CYS A 188 -4.19 10.73 2.48
C CYS A 188 -4.36 9.66 1.40
N SER A 189 -4.32 10.03 0.11
CA SER A 189 -4.40 9.09 -1.01
C SER A 189 -3.05 8.40 -1.33
N CYS A 190 -1.95 8.87 -0.73
CA CYS A 190 -0.61 8.40 -1.09
C CYS A 190 -0.37 6.93 -0.74
N SER A 191 -0.94 6.43 0.35
CA SER A 191 -0.77 5.03 0.79
C SER A 191 -1.27 4.01 -0.25
N PRO A 192 -2.54 4.04 -0.72
CA PRO A 192 -3.00 3.11 -1.75
C PRO A 192 -2.26 3.29 -3.09
N ILE A 193 -1.84 4.51 -3.43
CA ILE A 193 -1.02 4.76 -4.64
C ILE A 193 0.33 4.06 -4.53
N SER A 194 0.96 4.10 -3.34
CA SER A 194 2.25 3.44 -3.09
C SER A 194 2.13 1.93 -3.24
N VAL A 195 1.04 1.34 -2.73
CA VAL A 195 0.75 -0.10 -2.88
C VAL A 195 0.48 -0.47 -4.33
N ASN A 196 -0.27 0.36 -5.06
CA ASN A 196 -0.52 0.15 -6.49
C ASN A 196 0.79 0.18 -7.30
N LEU A 197 1.65 1.17 -7.03
CA LEU A 197 2.98 1.26 -7.64
C LEU A 197 3.82 0.01 -7.33
N ALA A 198 3.81 -0.47 -6.08
CA ALA A 198 4.51 -1.69 -5.70
C ALA A 198 4.03 -2.91 -6.51
N ARG A 199 2.71 -3.05 -6.67
CA ARG A 199 2.12 -4.11 -7.48
C ARG A 199 2.59 -4.04 -8.92
N ASP A 200 2.52 -2.86 -9.54
CA ASP A 200 2.87 -2.68 -10.95
C ASP A 200 4.37 -2.94 -11.19
N LEU A 201 5.24 -2.59 -10.23
CA LEU A 201 6.68 -2.88 -10.29
C LEU A 201 7.04 -4.36 -10.07
N LEU A 202 6.26 -5.08 -9.27
CA LEU A 202 6.49 -6.51 -8.98
C LEU A 202 5.93 -7.45 -10.06
N GLN A 203 5.14 -6.92 -11.00
CA GLN A 203 4.55 -7.67 -12.10
C GLN A 203 5.41 -7.70 -13.38
N ILE A 204 6.54 -6.98 -13.38
CA ILE A 204 7.50 -6.92 -14.50
C ILE A 204 8.31 -8.21 -14.60
#